data_AF-A0A915ZD90-F1
#
_entry.id   AF-A0A915ZD90-F1
#
_cell.length_a   1.000
_cell.length_b   1.000
_cell.length_c   1.000
_cell.angle_alpha   90.00
_cell.angle_beta   90.00
_cell.angle_gamma   90.00
#
_symmetry.space_group_name_H-M   'P 1'
#
loop_
_entity.id
_entity.type
_entity.pdbx_description
1 polymer ?
#
loop_
_entity_poly.entity_id
_entity_poly.type
_entity_poly.pdbx_seq_one_letter_code
_entity_poly.pdbx_strand_id
1 'polypeptide(L)'
;MNLLIGLLNNAIEEDNNRVSYLIQKAEILAEIELFYLLPHQRRWQTWFPEVIHYYADVDKTRIEIERLIKEGEWDNKEFIKMQEKLLEQLQIKHNPNGNVVISEKLTALEKLETSYHEKLEKLDKLETIKKSYHEKLEKLDKLETLEKSHCEILNKLEKLNKIEKLLEEMHAK
;
A
#
# COMPACT_ATOMS: atom_id res chain seq x y z
N MET A 1 28.55 -43.09 1.00
CA MET A 1 29.30 -42.06 0.23
C MET A 1 28.69 -41.82 -1.15
N ASN A 2 28.28 -42.85 -1.90
CA ASN A 2 27.72 -42.68 -3.26
C ASN A 2 26.34 -41.98 -3.32
N LEU A 3 25.49 -42.16 -2.31
CA LEU A 3 24.20 -41.45 -2.21
C LEU A 3 24.38 -39.94 -2.03
N LEU A 4 25.36 -39.54 -1.20
CA LEU A 4 25.67 -38.12 -0.98
C LEU A 4 26.22 -37.47 -2.25
N ILE A 5 27.08 -38.18 -2.98
CA ILE A 5 27.64 -37.73 -4.27
C ILE A 5 26.52 -37.60 -5.31
N GLY A 6 25.58 -38.55 -5.38
CA GLY A 6 24.43 -38.47 -6.29
C GLY A 6 23.48 -37.31 -5.99
N LEU A 7 23.17 -37.08 -4.71
CA LEU A 7 22.34 -35.95 -4.29
C LEU A 7 23.02 -34.60 -4.56
N LEU A 8 24.33 -34.52 -4.32
CA LEU A 8 25.11 -33.31 -4.59
C LEU A 8 25.16 -33.01 -6.09
N ASN A 9 25.34 -34.02 -6.95
CA ASN A 9 25.36 -33.83 -8.40
C ASN A 9 24.01 -33.31 -8.91
N ASN A 10 22.89 -33.86 -8.42
CA ASN A 10 21.56 -33.39 -8.79
C ASN A 10 21.33 -31.93 -8.37
N ALA A 11 21.74 -31.56 -7.15
CA ALA A 11 21.64 -30.18 -6.67
C ALA A 11 22.51 -29.22 -7.49
N ILE A 12 23.75 -29.62 -7.83
CA ILE A 12 24.62 -28.83 -8.71
C ILE A 12 24.01 -28.67 -10.10
N GLU A 13 23.40 -29.71 -10.66
CA GLU A 13 22.79 -29.65 -11.99
C GLU A 13 21.56 -28.73 -12.02
N GLU A 14 20.76 -28.72 -10.95
CA GLU A 14 19.62 -27.82 -10.76
C GLU A 14 20.06 -26.35 -10.59
N ASP A 15 21.17 -26.12 -9.86
CA ASP A 15 21.69 -24.78 -9.55
C ASP A 15 22.75 -24.26 -10.55
N ASN A 16 23.17 -25.05 -11.55
CA ASN A 16 24.13 -24.65 -12.59
C ASN A 16 23.48 -23.71 -13.62
N ASN A 17 22.95 -22.60 -13.13
CA ASN A 17 22.40 -21.54 -13.93
C ASN A 17 23.48 -20.49 -14.22
N ARG A 18 23.90 -20.42 -15.49
CA ARG A 18 24.85 -19.42 -15.98
C ARG A 18 24.41 -17.98 -15.67
N VAL A 19 23.11 -17.69 -15.67
CA VAL A 19 22.58 -16.37 -15.33
C VAL A 19 22.82 -16.05 -13.86
N SER A 20 22.47 -16.97 -12.95
CA SER A 20 22.72 -16.82 -11.51
C SER A 20 24.21 -16.65 -11.19
N TYR A 21 25.09 -17.38 -11.88
CA TYR A 21 26.54 -17.20 -11.75
C TYR A 21 27.01 -15.80 -12.16
N LEU A 22 26.49 -15.28 -13.28
CA LEU A 22 26.85 -13.94 -13.75
C LEU A 22 26.33 -12.84 -12.81
N ILE A 23 25.12 -13.00 -12.26
CA ILE A 23 24.55 -12.09 -11.26
C ILE A 23 25.44 -12.05 -10.02
N GLN A 24 25.72 -13.20 -9.41
CA GLN A 24 26.58 -13.29 -8.23
C GLN A 24 27.98 -12.71 -8.50
N LYS A 25 28.54 -12.98 -9.69
CA LYS A 25 29.83 -12.41 -10.10
C LYS A 25 29.78 -10.89 -10.19
N ALA A 26 28.69 -10.30 -10.69
CA ALA A 26 28.52 -8.86 -10.76
C ALA A 26 28.34 -8.24 -9.36
N GLU A 27 27.57 -8.88 -8.49
CA GLU A 27 27.39 -8.46 -7.09
C GLU A 27 28.71 -8.44 -6.33
N ILE A 28 29.50 -9.52 -6.42
CA ILE A 28 30.82 -9.61 -5.80
C ILE A 28 31.77 -8.52 -6.34
N LEU A 29 31.73 -8.24 -7.65
CA LEU A 29 32.54 -7.17 -8.23
C LEU A 29 32.14 -5.78 -7.71
N ALA A 30 30.83 -5.52 -7.57
CA ALA A 30 30.33 -4.26 -7.00
C ALA A 30 30.72 -4.09 -5.52
N GLU A 31 30.67 -5.17 -4.74
CA GLU A 31 31.14 -5.15 -3.34
C GLU A 31 32.63 -4.89 -3.23
N ILE A 32 33.44 -5.54 -4.08
CA ILE A 32 34.89 -5.29 -4.15
C ILE A 32 35.15 -3.82 -4.50
N GLU A 33 34.45 -3.27 -5.48
CA GLU A 33 34.60 -1.88 -5.89
C GLU A 33 34.23 -0.90 -4.77
N LEU A 34 33.11 -1.15 -4.07
CA LEU A 34 32.59 -0.25 -3.07
C LEU A 34 33.40 -0.27 -1.77
N PHE A 35 33.84 -1.45 -1.32
CA PHE A 35 34.43 -1.64 0.01
C PHE A 35 35.94 -1.81 0.02
N TYR A 36 36.54 -2.34 -1.07
CA TYR A 36 37.93 -2.81 -1.04
C TYR A 36 38.89 -2.01 -1.95
N LEU A 37 38.38 -1.08 -2.77
CA LEU A 37 39.22 -0.29 -3.69
C LEU A 37 39.34 1.20 -3.32
N LEU A 38 40.59 1.69 -3.36
CA LEU A 38 40.88 3.11 -3.20
C LEU A 38 40.45 3.92 -4.45
N PRO A 39 40.14 5.22 -4.32
CA PRO A 39 39.64 6.04 -5.43
C PRO A 39 40.53 6.05 -6.69
N HIS A 40 41.84 5.85 -6.55
CA HIS A 40 42.75 5.80 -7.69
C HIS A 40 42.77 4.43 -8.39
N GLN A 41 42.48 3.34 -7.67
CA GLN A 41 42.39 1.98 -8.23
C GLN A 41 41.12 1.82 -9.06
N ARG A 42 40.01 2.43 -8.63
CA ARG A 42 38.75 2.47 -9.40
C ARG A 42 38.87 3.22 -10.74
N ARG A 43 39.90 4.06 -10.88
CA ARG A 43 40.19 4.79 -12.13
C ARG A 43 41.17 4.05 -13.05
N TRP A 44 41.63 2.85 -12.68
CA TRP A 44 42.46 2.04 -13.55
C TRP A 44 41.63 1.40 -14.65
N GLN A 45 41.63 2.04 -15.82
CA GLN A 45 40.98 1.58 -17.05
C GLN A 45 41.31 0.13 -17.42
N THR A 46 42.52 -0.35 -17.09
CA THR A 46 42.93 -1.74 -17.33
C THR A 46 42.14 -2.75 -16.50
N TRP A 47 41.69 -2.37 -15.30
CA TRP A 47 40.96 -3.24 -14.36
C TRP A 47 39.45 -2.97 -14.40
N PHE A 48 39.06 -1.72 -14.62
CA PHE A 48 37.68 -1.25 -14.75
C PHE A 48 37.54 -0.47 -16.06
N PRO A 49 37.29 -1.15 -17.18
CA PRO A 49 37.10 -0.46 -18.45
C PRO A 49 35.80 0.35 -18.41
N GLU A 50 35.83 1.52 -19.03
CA GLU A 50 34.66 2.39 -19.13
C GLU A 50 33.54 1.76 -20.00
N VAL A 51 33.90 0.87 -20.94
CA VAL A 51 32.98 0.17 -21.84
C VAL A 51 33.35 -1.31 -21.93
N ILE A 52 32.36 -2.19 -21.78
CA ILE A 52 32.51 -3.64 -21.95
C ILE A 52 31.80 -4.06 -23.24
N HIS A 53 32.54 -4.64 -24.17
CA HIS A 53 31.97 -5.22 -25.39
C HIS A 53 31.48 -6.63 -25.12
N TYR A 54 30.19 -6.87 -25.37
CA TYR A 54 29.59 -8.20 -25.28
C TYR A 54 29.00 -8.61 -26.63
N TYR A 55 29.18 -9.88 -26.98
CA TYR A 55 28.54 -10.48 -28.15
C TYR A 55 27.20 -11.07 -27.74
N ALA A 56 26.12 -10.49 -28.25
CA ALA A 56 24.77 -10.99 -28.08
C ALA A 56 24.22 -11.50 -29.41
N ASP A 57 23.49 -12.61 -29.36
CA ASP A 57 22.76 -13.15 -30.49
C ASP A 57 21.51 -12.29 -30.74
N VAL A 58 21.41 -11.73 -31.95
CA VAL A 58 20.36 -10.77 -32.32
C VAL A 58 18.96 -11.35 -32.12
N ASP A 59 18.74 -12.62 -32.46
CA ASP A 59 17.43 -13.24 -32.39
C ASP A 59 17.05 -13.55 -30.95
N LYS A 60 17.98 -14.06 -30.14
CA LYS A 60 17.76 -14.27 -28.71
C LYS A 60 17.50 -12.96 -27.98
N THR A 61 18.24 -11.90 -28.32
CA THR A 61 18.05 -10.58 -27.73
C THR A 61 16.67 -10.01 -28.08
N ARG A 62 16.19 -10.16 -29.31
CA ARG A 62 14.83 -9.73 -29.68
C ARG A 62 13.76 -10.45 -28.85
N ILE A 63 13.84 -11.77 -28.74
CA ILE A 63 12.88 -12.57 -27.98
C ILE A 63 12.82 -12.12 -26.51
N GLU A 64 13.98 -11.91 -25.90
CA GLU A 64 14.06 -11.49 -24.50
C GLU A 64 13.50 -10.08 -24.28
N ILE A 65 13.83 -9.13 -25.17
CA ILE A 65 13.30 -7.76 -25.08
C ILE A 65 11.78 -7.74 -25.24
N GLU A 66 11.23 -8.52 -26.18
CA GLU A 66 9.78 -8.66 -26.32
C GLU A 66 9.13 -9.28 -25.08
N ARG A 67 9.80 -10.22 -24.41
CA ARG A 67 9.34 -10.77 -23.13
C ARG A 67 9.29 -9.70 -22.04
N LEU A 68 10.39 -8.95 -21.87
CA LEU A 68 10.51 -7.87 -20.89
C LEU A 68 9.46 -6.77 -21.10
N ILE A 69 9.16 -6.42 -22.36
CA ILE A 69 8.11 -5.45 -22.69
C ILE A 69 6.73 -5.97 -22.26
N LYS A 70 6.43 -7.25 -22.50
CA LYS A 70 5.15 -7.87 -22.10
C LYS A 70 5.00 -7.98 -20.59
N GLU A 71 6.10 -8.27 -19.89
CA GLU A 71 6.16 -8.39 -18.43
C GLU A 71 6.19 -7.02 -17.73
N GLY A 72 6.45 -5.93 -18.47
CA GLY A 72 6.53 -4.57 -17.93
C GLY A 72 7.88 -4.24 -17.26
N GLU A 73 8.86 -5.14 -17.37
CA GLU A 73 10.21 -5.01 -16.77
C GLU A 73 11.18 -4.20 -17.64
N TRP A 74 10.78 -3.84 -18.87
CA TRP A 74 11.63 -3.14 -19.83
C TRP A 74 11.91 -1.67 -19.47
N ASP A 75 11.02 -1.01 -18.72
CA ASP A 75 11.03 0.45 -18.56
C ASP A 75 12.02 0.91 -17.46
N ASN A 76 13.28 1.15 -17.85
CA ASN A 76 14.32 1.66 -16.95
C ASN A 76 14.57 3.15 -17.19
N LYS A 77 14.29 3.97 -16.17
CA LYS A 77 14.41 5.44 -16.22
C LYS A 77 15.84 5.94 -16.43
N GLU A 78 16.87 5.16 -16.10
CA GLU A 78 18.26 5.61 -16.16
C GLU A 78 18.87 5.53 -17.57
N PHE A 79 18.37 4.65 -18.44
CA PHE A 79 19.02 4.32 -19.72
C PHE A 79 18.11 4.47 -20.95
N ILE A 80 17.08 5.33 -20.88
CA ILE A 80 16.07 5.53 -21.93
C ILE A 80 16.69 5.69 -23.34
N LYS A 81 17.67 6.58 -23.50
CA LYS A 81 18.34 6.82 -24.80
C LYS A 81 19.04 5.59 -25.36
N MET A 82 19.60 4.74 -24.50
CA MET A 82 20.27 3.52 -24.91
C MET A 82 19.27 2.45 -25.31
N GLN A 83 18.16 2.35 -24.59
CA GLN A 83 17.05 1.45 -24.91
C GLN A 83 16.40 1.79 -26.25
N GLU A 84 16.11 3.07 -26.50
CA GLU A 84 15.58 3.53 -27.79
C GLU A 84 16.50 3.17 -28.95
N LYS A 85 17.80 3.45 -28.81
CA LYS A 85 18.81 3.10 -29.82
C LYS A 85 18.90 1.58 -30.05
N LEU A 86 18.80 0.79 -28.99
CA LEU A 86 18.82 -0.67 -29.08
C LEU A 86 17.58 -1.20 -29.82
N LEU A 87 16.39 -0.66 -29.51
CA LEU A 87 15.15 -1.01 -30.19
C LEU A 87 15.20 -0.66 -31.68
N GLU A 88 15.76 0.50 -32.02
CA GLU A 88 16.00 0.92 -33.40
C GLU A 88 16.95 -0.04 -34.13
N GLN A 89 18.09 -0.39 -33.53
CA GLN A 89 19.05 -1.32 -34.11
C GLN A 89 18.48 -2.72 -34.30
N LEU A 90 17.65 -3.19 -33.36
CA LEU A 90 16.99 -4.49 -33.43
C LEU A 90 15.74 -4.50 -34.30
N GLN A 91 15.30 -3.33 -34.79
CA GLN A 91 14.08 -3.14 -35.59
C GLN A 91 12.79 -3.59 -34.86
N ILE A 92 12.78 -3.47 -33.53
CA ILE A 92 11.62 -3.82 -32.71
C ILE A 92 10.66 -2.63 -32.70
N LYS A 93 9.42 -2.82 -33.18
CA LYS A 93 8.38 -1.79 -33.13
C LYS A 93 7.86 -1.64 -31.70
N HIS A 94 8.49 -0.79 -30.92
CA HIS A 94 8.02 -0.39 -29.59
C HIS A 94 7.40 1.01 -29.67
N ASN A 95 6.13 1.15 -29.25
CA ASN A 95 5.48 2.45 -29.18
C ASN A 95 5.46 2.93 -27.71
N PRO A 96 6.37 3.81 -27.28
CA PRO A 96 6.47 4.24 -25.88
C PRO A 96 5.20 4.95 -25.40
N ASN A 97 4.41 5.54 -26.31
CA ASN A 97 3.17 6.24 -25.97
C ASN A 97 2.11 5.33 -25.33
N GLY A 98 2.14 4.02 -25.59
CA GLY A 98 1.21 3.09 -24.94
C GLY A 98 1.45 3.02 -23.44
N ASN A 99 2.72 2.97 -23.02
CA ASN A 99 3.09 2.81 -21.62
C ASN A 99 2.94 4.11 -20.82
N VAL A 100 3.22 5.27 -21.43
CA VAL A 100 2.99 6.58 -20.81
C VAL A 100 1.51 6.77 -20.47
N VAL A 101 0.61 6.45 -21.40
CA VAL A 101 -0.84 6.55 -21.17
C VAL A 101 -1.32 5.56 -20.09
N ILE A 102 -0.73 4.36 -20.02
CA ILE A 102 -1.03 3.38 -18.96
C ILE A 102 -0.53 3.89 -17.61
N SER A 103 0.69 4.44 -17.54
CA SER A 103 1.26 5.05 -16.33
C SER A 103 0.42 6.22 -15.82
N GLU A 104 0.02 7.14 -16.70
CA GLU A 104 -0.88 8.25 -16.35
C GLU A 104 -2.22 7.75 -15.81
N LYS A 105 -2.82 6.74 -16.45
CA LYS A 105 -4.06 6.11 -15.99
C LYS A 105 -3.89 5.43 -14.63
N LEU A 106 -2.76 4.77 -14.37
CA LEU A 106 -2.46 4.15 -13.07
C LEU A 106 -2.37 5.21 -11.97
N THR A 107 -1.65 6.31 -12.19
CA THR A 107 -1.56 7.40 -11.19
C THR A 107 -2.92 8.08 -10.94
N ALA A 108 -3.79 8.16 -11.95
CA ALA A 108 -5.15 8.65 -11.79
C ALA A 108 -6.02 7.66 -10.98
N LEU A 109 -5.82 6.35 -11.17
CA LEU A 109 -6.51 5.31 -10.42
C LEU A 109 -6.12 5.33 -8.92
N GLU A 110 -4.83 5.47 -8.62
CA GLU A 110 -4.32 5.57 -7.24
C GLU A 110 -4.88 6.81 -6.51
N LYS A 111 -4.94 7.96 -7.19
CA LYS A 111 -5.56 9.19 -6.66
C LYS A 111 -7.06 9.02 -6.40
N LEU A 112 -7.74 8.24 -7.23
CA LEU A 112 -9.15 7.95 -7.05
C LEU A 112 -9.37 7.02 -5.86
N GLU A 113 -8.56 5.96 -5.73
CA GLU A 113 -8.60 5.00 -4.63
C GLU A 113 -8.37 5.68 -3.28
N THR A 114 -7.34 6.51 -3.17
CA THR A 114 -7.09 7.33 -1.97
C THR A 114 -8.26 8.24 -1.62
N SER A 115 -8.88 8.90 -2.63
CA SER A 115 -10.08 9.71 -2.41
C SER A 115 -11.28 8.89 -1.90
N TYR A 116 -11.45 7.66 -2.38
CA TYR A 116 -12.50 6.76 -1.90
C TYR A 116 -12.26 6.33 -0.44
N HIS A 117 -11.03 6.01 -0.06
CA HIS A 117 -10.69 5.68 1.33
C HIS A 117 -10.98 6.84 2.29
N GLU A 118 -10.65 8.08 1.92
CA GLU A 118 -10.99 9.26 2.74
C GLU A 118 -12.50 9.45 2.90
N LYS A 119 -13.28 9.17 1.85
CA LYS A 119 -14.76 9.25 1.91
C LYS A 119 -15.33 8.16 2.82
N LEU A 120 -14.79 6.94 2.77
CA LEU A 120 -15.19 5.84 3.65
C LEU A 120 -14.93 6.18 5.12
N GLU A 121 -13.75 6.72 5.45
CA GLU A 121 -13.42 7.11 6.82
C GLU A 121 -14.37 8.22 7.36
N LYS A 122 -14.76 9.18 6.50
CA LYS A 122 -15.76 10.20 6.86
C LYS A 122 -17.15 9.60 7.11
N LEU A 123 -17.51 8.54 6.38
CA LEU A 123 -18.78 7.84 6.54
C LEU A 123 -18.86 7.13 7.89
N ASP A 124 -17.79 6.47 8.32
CA ASP A 124 -17.71 5.79 9.62
C ASP A 124 -17.86 6.78 10.80
N LYS A 125 -17.22 7.95 10.67
CA LYS A 125 -17.37 9.06 11.64
C LYS A 125 -18.82 9.55 11.70
N LEU A 126 -19.53 9.61 10.58
CA LEU A 126 -20.95 9.98 10.56
C LEU A 126 -21.82 8.93 11.24
N GLU A 127 -21.53 7.65 11.03
CA GLU A 127 -22.29 6.54 11.62
C GLU A 127 -22.16 6.51 13.15
N THR A 128 -20.94 6.71 13.68
CA THR A 128 -20.71 6.80 15.14
C THR A 128 -21.46 7.97 15.77
N ILE A 129 -21.45 9.14 15.12
CA ILE A 129 -22.23 10.30 15.55
C ILE A 129 -23.73 9.98 15.56
N LYS A 130 -24.24 9.33 14.51
CA LYS A 130 -25.64 8.94 14.43
C LYS A 130 -26.06 8.00 15.58
N LYS A 131 -25.22 7.02 15.92
CA LYS A 131 -25.45 6.14 17.08
C LYS A 131 -25.50 6.93 18.38
N SER A 132 -24.59 7.88 18.57
CA SER A 132 -24.60 8.79 19.73
C SER A 132 -25.89 9.62 19.84
N TYR A 133 -26.40 10.14 18.72
CA TYR A 133 -27.68 10.88 18.71
C TYR A 133 -28.88 10.00 19.08
N HIS A 134 -28.95 8.76 18.59
CA HIS A 134 -30.00 7.82 18.97
C HIS A 134 -29.98 7.51 20.47
N GLU A 135 -28.80 7.35 21.07
CA GLU A 135 -28.67 7.10 22.51
C GLU A 135 -29.10 8.32 23.35
N LYS A 136 -28.82 9.54 22.87
CA LYS A 136 -29.30 10.77 23.52
C LYS A 136 -30.82 10.92 23.44
N LEU A 137 -31.42 10.59 22.29
CA LEU A 137 -32.89 10.59 22.12
C LEU A 137 -33.56 9.65 23.12
N GLU A 138 -33.06 8.42 23.27
CA GLU A 138 -33.62 7.45 24.22
C GLU A 138 -33.53 7.93 25.68
N LYS A 139 -32.45 8.64 26.03
CA LYS A 139 -32.31 9.25 27.37
C LYS A 139 -33.30 10.41 27.58
N LEU A 140 -33.60 11.18 26.54
CA LEU A 140 -34.56 12.28 26.60
C LEU A 140 -35.99 11.76 26.84
N ASP A 141 -36.39 10.69 26.13
CA ASP A 141 -37.70 10.06 26.31
C ASP A 141 -37.90 9.58 27.76
N LYS A 142 -36.86 8.98 28.35
CA LYS A 142 -36.88 8.55 29.77
C LYS A 142 -37.06 9.75 30.71
N LEU A 143 -36.40 10.87 30.44
CA LEU A 143 -36.54 12.08 31.26
C LEU A 143 -37.96 12.64 31.20
N GLU A 144 -38.58 12.65 30.02
CA GLU A 144 -39.96 13.12 29.83
C GLU A 144 -40.97 12.25 30.61
N THR A 145 -40.76 10.93 30.64
CA THR A 145 -41.61 10.04 31.46
C THR A 145 -41.47 10.31 32.97
N LEU A 146 -40.25 10.62 33.42
CA LEU A 146 -39.99 10.96 34.82
C LEU A 146 -40.63 12.30 35.19
N GLU A 147 -40.54 13.30 34.32
CA GLU A 147 -41.16 14.61 34.53
C GLU A 147 -42.69 14.49 34.66
N LYS A 148 -43.33 13.71 33.77
CA LYS A 148 -44.78 13.41 33.89
C LYS A 148 -45.11 12.76 35.24
N SER A 149 -44.29 11.82 35.71
CA SER A 149 -44.50 11.18 37.01
C SER A 149 -44.33 12.16 38.18
N HIS A 150 -43.38 13.09 38.11
CA HIS A 150 -43.19 14.13 39.12
C HIS A 150 -44.39 15.09 39.17
N CYS A 151 -44.95 15.50 38.02
CA CYS A 151 -46.16 16.32 37.98
C CYS A 151 -47.35 15.63 38.67
N GLU A 152 -47.52 14.32 38.48
CA GLU A 152 -48.56 13.56 39.17
C GLU A 152 -48.35 13.52 40.69
N ILE A 153 -47.11 13.35 41.15
CA ILE A 153 -46.77 13.37 42.58
C ILE A 153 -47.04 14.76 43.17
N LEU A 154 -46.67 15.83 42.49
CA LEU A 154 -46.88 17.21 42.93
C LEU A 154 -48.38 17.51 43.11
N ASN A 155 -49.20 17.10 42.14
CA ASN A 155 -50.66 17.21 42.23
C ASN A 155 -51.24 16.40 43.41
N LYS A 156 -50.67 15.24 43.75
CA LYS A 156 -51.09 14.45 44.92
C LYS A 156 -50.69 15.14 46.23
N LEU A 157 -49.48 15.70 46.31
CA LEU A 157 -48.99 16.41 47.49
C LEU A 157 -49.86 17.66 47.79
N GLU A 158 -50.23 18.41 46.76
CA GLU A 158 -51.05 19.62 46.89
C GLU A 158 -52.46 19.30 47.42
N LYS A 159 -53.03 18.15 47.04
CA LYS A 159 -54.29 17.63 47.62
C LYS A 159 -54.12 17.27 49.09
N LEU A 160 -52.99 16.71 49.49
CA LEU A 160 -52.69 16.32 50.86
C LEU A 160 -52.55 17.54 51.78
N ASN A 161 -51.82 18.57 51.34
CA ASN A 161 -51.71 19.85 52.06
C ASN A 161 -53.07 20.54 52.26
N LYS A 162 -53.98 20.44 51.29
CA LYS A 162 -55.36 20.95 51.45
C LYS A 162 -56.13 20.21 52.53
N ILE A 163 -55.97 18.89 52.64
CA ILE A 163 -56.61 18.08 53.69
C ILE A 163 -56.03 18.43 55.07
N GLU A 164 -54.71 18.60 55.17
CA GLU A 164 -54.04 18.94 56.42
C GLU A 164 -54.51 20.30 56.98
N LYS A 165 -54.61 21.32 56.13
CA LYS A 165 -55.19 22.63 56.53
C LYS A 165 -56.61 22.52 57.07
N LEU A 166 -57.46 21.70 56.45
CA LEU A 166 -58.83 21.49 56.93
C LEU A 166 -58.85 20.79 58.30
N LEU A 167 -57.89 19.90 58.56
CA LEU A 167 -57.75 19.22 59.85
C LEU A 167 -57.30 20.19 60.96
N GLU A 168 -56.34 21.07 60.69
CA GLU A 168 -55.92 22.13 61.62
C GLU A 168 -57.08 23.08 61.96
N GLU A 169 -57.88 23.48 60.97
CA GLU A 169 -59.07 24.30 61.18
C GLU A 169 -60.15 23.61 62.02
N MET A 170 -60.26 22.28 61.94
CA MET A 170 -61.15 21.49 62.79
C MET A 170 -60.67 21.39 64.25
N HIS A 171 -59.36 21.33 64.47
CA HIS A 171 -58.78 21.24 65.82
C HIS A 171 -58.69 22.58 66.56
N ALA A 172 -58.81 23.71 65.85
CA ALA A 172 -58.82 25.06 66.43
C ALA A 172 -60.20 25.56 66.89
N LYS A 173 -61.26 24.75 66.76
CA LYS A 173 -62.63 25.00 67.26
C LYS A 173 -62.93 24.17 68.51
#